data_AF-A0A6L2PDJ9-F1
#
_entry.id   AF-A0A6L2PDJ9-F1
#
_cell.length_a   1.000
_cell.length_b   1.000
_cell.length_c   1.000
_cell.angle_alpha   90.00
_cell.angle_beta   90.00
_cell.angle_gamma   90.00
#
_symmetry.space_group_name_H-M   'P 1'
#
loop_
_entity.id
_entity.type
_entity.pdbx_description
1 polymer ?
#
loop_
_entity_poly.entity_id
_entity_poly.type
_entity_poly.pdbx_seq_one_letter_code
_entity_poly.pdbx_strand_id
1 'polypeptide(L)'
;MKPTIKGRRTIMRQFHLCYNDLCKRQSVMPLAAVMAHQKKNMLRLSGDRLTYEEWVPVLHALSLDNSLHFIGVHSTHAAKTGNSVYAHYAYT
;
A
#
# COMPACT_ATOMS: atom_id res chain seq x y z
N MET A 1 41.12 15.14 -5.22
CA MET A 1 40.19 14.28 -6.00
C MET A 1 38.86 14.26 -5.25
N LYS A 2 37.79 14.88 -5.78
CA LYS A 2 36.46 14.86 -5.13
C LYS A 2 35.74 13.58 -5.59
N PRO A 3 35.22 12.74 -4.68
CA PRO A 3 34.52 11.54 -5.11
C PRO A 3 33.28 11.94 -5.88
N THR A 4 33.23 11.55 -7.15
CA THR A 4 32.07 11.74 -8.02
C THR A 4 30.98 10.83 -7.50
N ILE A 5 29.96 11.42 -6.88
CA ILE A 5 28.77 10.68 -6.45
C ILE A 5 28.11 10.16 -7.73
N LYS A 6 28.35 8.89 -8.07
CA LYS A 6 27.57 8.18 -9.10
C LYS A 6 26.12 8.30 -8.67
N GLY A 7 25.35 9.15 -9.37
CA GLY A 7 23.94 9.32 -9.09
C GLY A 7 23.28 7.95 -9.03
N ARG A 8 22.81 7.56 -7.84
CA ARG A 8 22.03 6.35 -7.66
C ARG A 8 20.80 6.53 -8.57
N ARG A 9 20.74 5.78 -9.67
CA ARG A 9 19.48 5.62 -10.40
C ARG A 9 18.54 4.92 -9.43
N THR A 10 17.63 5.66 -8.81
CA THR A 10 16.60 5.09 -7.94
C THR A 10 15.68 4.28 -8.84
N ILE A 11 15.82 2.97 -8.83
CA ILE A 11 14.87 2.07 -9.51
C ILE A 11 13.51 2.34 -8.89
N MET A 12 12.50 2.58 -9.73
CA MET A 12 11.13 2.73 -9.26
C MET A 12 10.71 1.40 -8.63
N ARG A 13 10.41 1.42 -7.33
CA ARG A 13 9.96 0.28 -6.56
C ARG A 13 8.46 0.37 -6.42
N GLN A 14 7.78 -0.62 -6.96
CA GLN A 14 6.33 -0.73 -6.91
C GLN A 14 5.93 -1.53 -5.68
N PHE A 15 4.91 -1.03 -4.97
CA PHE A 15 4.43 -1.56 -3.71
C PHE A 15 4.19 -3.07 -3.78
N HIS A 16 3.57 -3.57 -4.84
CA HIS A 16 3.22 -4.98 -4.96
C HIS A 16 4.45 -5.90 -5.08
N LEU A 17 5.53 -5.42 -5.69
CA LEU A 17 6.79 -6.16 -5.77
C LEU A 17 7.43 -6.22 -4.38
N CYS A 18 7.53 -5.06 -3.71
CA CYS A 18 8.06 -5.00 -2.36
C CYS A 18 7.24 -5.85 -1.37
N TYR A 19 5.92 -5.76 -1.45
CA TYR A 19 5.01 -6.51 -0.59
C TYR A 19 5.11 -8.01 -0.82
N ASN A 20 5.07 -8.47 -2.07
CA ASN A 20 5.24 -9.90 -2.39
C ASN A 20 6.59 -10.44 -1.90
N ASP A 21 7.68 -9.68 -2.09
CA ASP A 21 9.00 -10.10 -1.64
C ASP A 21 9.10 -10.17 -0.12
N LEU A 22 8.48 -9.21 0.59
CA LEU A 22 8.42 -9.22 2.06
C LEU A 22 7.59 -10.38 2.59
N CYS A 23 6.42 -10.63 2.00
CA CYS A 23 5.58 -11.76 2.37
C CYS A 23 6.33 -13.10 2.20
N LYS A 24 7.01 -13.29 1.07
CA LYS A 24 7.87 -14.47 0.84
C LYS A 24 8.97 -14.60 1.89
N ARG A 25 9.68 -13.51 2.23
CA ARG A 25 10.77 -13.53 3.24
C ARG A 25 10.28 -13.84 4.64
N GLN A 26 9.05 -13.45 4.96
CA GLN A 26 8.42 -13.68 6.26
C GLN A 26 7.61 -14.99 6.30
N SER A 27 7.63 -15.78 5.23
CA SER A 27 6.84 -17.01 5.10
C SER A 27 5.32 -16.79 5.29
N VAL A 28 4.82 -15.63 4.89
CA VAL A 28 3.39 -15.28 4.91
C VAL A 28 2.83 -15.15 3.50
N MET A 29 1.53 -15.38 3.33
CA MET A 29 0.88 -15.22 2.03
C MET A 29 0.43 -13.77 1.82
N PRO A 30 0.69 -13.17 0.64
CA PRO A 30 0.20 -11.83 0.34
C PRO A 30 -1.34 -11.83 0.28
N LEU A 31 -1.94 -10.94 1.06
CA LEU A 31 -3.40 -10.86 1.18
C LEU A 31 -4.04 -10.36 -0.13
N ALA A 32 -5.05 -11.09 -0.61
CA ALA A 32 -5.81 -10.73 -1.80
C ALA A 32 -6.45 -9.34 -1.67
N ALA A 33 -6.89 -8.96 -0.46
CA ALA A 33 -7.44 -7.63 -0.17
C ALA A 33 -6.44 -6.49 -0.40
N VAL A 34 -5.14 -6.74 -0.22
CA VAL A 34 -4.07 -5.75 -0.45
C VAL A 34 -3.70 -5.70 -1.94
N MET A 35 -3.83 -6.81 -2.65
CA MET A 35 -3.47 -6.93 -4.07
C MET A 35 -4.58 -6.47 -5.04
N ALA A 36 -5.85 -6.69 -4.71
CA ALA A 36 -7.00 -6.45 -5.59
C ALA A 36 -7.27 -4.96 -5.91
N HIS A 37 -6.62 -4.06 -5.21
CA HIS A 37 -6.97 -2.64 -5.17
C HIS A 37 -5.87 -1.72 -5.72
N GLN A 38 -4.96 -2.27 -6.51
CA GLN A 38 -3.88 -1.53 -7.15
C GLN A 38 -4.33 -1.02 -8.52
N LYS A 39 -4.48 0.30 -8.67
CA LYS A 39 -4.79 0.95 -9.96
C LYS A 39 -3.94 2.20 -10.11
N LYS A 40 -3.33 2.44 -11.27
CA LYS A 40 -2.70 3.73 -11.67
C LYS A 40 -2.01 4.49 -10.50
N ASN A 41 -0.95 3.92 -9.94
CA ASN A 41 -0.18 4.54 -8.83
C ASN A 41 -1.02 4.85 -7.57
N MET A 42 -2.12 4.12 -7.36
CA MET A 42 -2.94 4.21 -6.17
C MET A 42 -3.11 2.82 -5.56
N LEU A 43 -2.89 2.76 -4.25
CA LEU A 43 -3.23 1.61 -3.42
C LEU A 43 -4.51 1.94 -2.67
N ARG A 44 -5.49 1.04 -2.73
CA ARG A 44 -6.66 1.09 -1.84
C ARG A 44 -6.68 -0.17 -0.97
N LEU A 45 -7.10 -0.08 0.28
CA LEU A 45 -7.21 -1.27 1.14
C LEU A 45 -8.26 -1.07 2.24
N SER A 46 -8.88 -2.17 2.66
CA SER A 46 -9.80 -2.20 3.79
C SER A 46 -9.00 -2.40 5.08
N GLY A 47 -8.77 -1.32 5.83
CA GLY A 47 -7.90 -1.36 7.00
C GLY A 47 -8.46 -2.18 8.17
N ASP A 48 -9.78 -2.30 8.23
CA ASP A 48 -10.52 -3.09 9.23
C ASP A 48 -10.54 -4.60 8.94
N ARG A 49 -10.06 -5.02 7.77
CA ARG A 49 -9.91 -6.43 7.39
C ARG A 49 -8.50 -6.97 7.64
N LEU A 50 -7.59 -6.13 8.12
CA LEU A 50 -6.22 -6.49 8.42
C LEU A 50 -6.04 -6.56 9.94
N THR A 51 -5.52 -7.68 10.42
CA THR A 51 -5.01 -7.82 11.78
C THR A 51 -3.74 -6.97 11.97
N TYR A 52 -3.36 -6.75 13.24
CA TYR A 52 -2.14 -6.01 13.57
C TYR A 52 -0.89 -6.59 12.89
N GLU A 53 -0.75 -7.92 12.86
CA GLU A 53 0.40 -8.60 12.25
C GLU A 53 0.41 -8.44 10.73
N GLU A 54 -0.76 -8.49 10.10
CA GLU A 54 -0.91 -8.30 8.65
C GLU A 54 -0.57 -6.88 8.19
N TRP A 55 -0.68 -5.89 9.07
CA TRP A 55 -0.24 -4.53 8.79
C TRP A 55 1.27 -4.39 8.66
N VAL A 56 2.05 -5.25 9.32
CA VAL A 56 3.52 -5.14 9.34
C VAL A 56 4.14 -5.21 7.94
N PRO A 57 3.89 -6.24 7.12
CA PRO A 57 4.44 -6.29 5.76
C PRO A 57 3.86 -5.19 4.86
N VAL A 58 2.61 -4.76 5.08
CA VAL A 58 1.99 -3.66 4.32
C VAL A 58 2.73 -2.34 4.57
N LEU A 59 2.94 -1.97 5.83
CA LEU A 59 3.63 -0.73 6.20
C LEU A 59 5.09 -0.75 5.76
N HIS A 60 5.76 -1.90 5.85
CA HIS A 60 7.13 -2.04 5.38
C HIS A 60 7.20 -1.89 3.85
N ALA A 61 6.30 -2.52 3.09
CA ALA A 61 6.25 -2.34 1.64
C ALA A 61 5.97 -0.88 1.24
N LEU A 62 5.08 -0.19 1.96
CA LEU A 62 4.81 1.24 1.75
C LEU A 62 6.04 2.12 1.96
N SER A 63 6.87 1.82 2.97
CA SER A 63 8.12 2.56 3.20
C SER A 63 9.16 2.38 2.09
N LEU A 64 9.06 1.31 1.31
CA LEU A 64 9.98 0.99 0.22
C LEU A 64 9.47 1.50 -1.14
N ASP A 65 8.15 1.59 -1.31
CA ASP A 65 7.52 2.08 -2.53
C ASP A 65 7.84 3.56 -2.78
N ASN A 66 8.06 3.89 -4.05
CA ASN A 66 8.20 5.27 -4.51
C ASN A 66 7.40 5.52 -5.80
N SER A 67 6.39 4.68 -6.05
CA SER A 67 5.59 4.69 -7.28
C SER A 67 4.14 5.10 -7.01
N LEU A 68 3.63 4.89 -5.80
CA LEU A 68 2.31 5.28 -5.37
C LEU A 68 2.25 6.79 -5.15
N HIS A 69 1.21 7.42 -5.70
CA HIS A 69 0.86 8.81 -5.47
C HIS A 69 -0.28 8.93 -4.46
N PHE A 70 -1.12 7.90 -4.36
CA PHE A 70 -2.31 7.92 -3.52
C PHE A 70 -2.44 6.63 -2.72
N ILE A 71 -2.77 6.75 -1.43
CA ILE A 71 -3.07 5.62 -0.56
C ILE A 71 -4.44 5.87 0.08
N GLY A 72 -5.40 5.01 -0.25
CA GLY A 72 -6.75 5.06 0.29
C GLY A 72 -6.99 3.93 1.28
N VAL A 73 -7.07 4.24 2.57
CA VAL A 73 -7.50 3.28 3.61
C VAL A 73 -8.96 3.53 3.93
N HIS A 74 -9.80 2.51 3.81
CA HIS A 74 -11.21 2.59 4.17
C HIS A 74 -11.60 1.51 5.18
N SER A 75 -12.72 1.73 5.87
CA SER A 75 -13.32 0.75 6.77
C SER A 75 -14.60 0.21 6.14
N THR A 76 -14.79 -1.10 6.16
CA THR A 76 -16.05 -1.76 5.78
C THR A 76 -17.04 -1.90 6.95
N HIS A 77 -16.60 -1.66 8.18
CA HIS A 77 -17.49 -1.61 9.36
C HIS A 77 -18.47 -0.43 9.33
N ALA A 78 -18.05 0.73 8.83
CA ALA A 78 -18.92 1.91 8.69
C ALA A 78 -20.05 1.73 7.66
N ALA A 79 -19.95 0.76 6.75
CA ALA A 79 -21.04 0.45 5.82
C ALA A 79 -22.17 -0.38 6.46
N LYS A 80 -21.91 -1.03 7.61
CA LYS A 80 -22.89 -1.85 8.34
C LYS A 80 -23.67 -1.08 9.41
N THR A 81 -23.11 0.03 9.88
CA THR A 81 -23.79 0.98 10.76
C THR A 81 -24.27 2.12 9.88
N GLY A 82 -25.57 2.21 9.62
CA GLY A 82 -26.18 3.10 8.61
C GLY A 82 -25.94 4.59 8.82
N ASN A 83 -24.72 5.06 8.60
CA ASN A 83 -24.28 6.45 8.51
C ASN A 83 -23.13 6.51 7.51
N SER A 84 -23.42 6.18 6.25
CA SER A 84 -22.46 6.36 5.17
C SER A 84 -22.39 7.84 4.79
N VAL A 85 -21.71 8.64 5.61
CA VAL A 85 -21.16 9.91 5.15
C VAL A 85 -19.91 9.56 4.34
N TYR A 86 -20.10 8.94 3.18
CA TYR A 86 -19.05 8.92 2.17
C TYR A 86 -18.93 10.36 1.70
N ALA A 87 -18.02 11.08 2.35
CA ALA A 87 -17.48 12.34 1.89
C ALA A 87 -17.19 12.18 0.39
N HIS A 88 -18.05 12.86 -0.37
CA HIS A 88 -17.95 13.03 -1.79
C HIS A 88 -16.71 13.89 -2.05
N TYR A 89 -15.52 13.28 -2.02
CA TYR A 89 -14.36 13.85 -2.67
C TYR A 89 -14.47 13.55 -4.16
N ALA A 90 -15.50 14.15 -4.78
CA ALA A 90 -15.52 14.35 -6.21
C ALA A 90 -14.57 15.50 -6.50
N TYR A 91 -13.45 15.20 -7.16
CA TYR A 91 -12.77 16.20 -7.96
C TYR A 91 -13.59 16.35 -9.25
N THR A 92 -14.43 17.39 -9.30
CA THR A 92 -14.84 18.13 -10.50
C THR A 92 -15.23 19.53 -10.08
#